data_AF-A0A7W1NY16-F1
#
_entry.id   AF-A0A7W1NY16-F1
#
_cell.length_a   1.000
_cell.length_b   1.000
_cell.length_c   1.000
_cell.angle_alpha   90.00
_cell.angle_beta   90.00
_cell.angle_gamma   90.00
#
_symmetry.space_group_name_H-M   'P 1'
#
loop_
_entity.id
_entity.type
_entity.pdbx_description
1 polymer ?
#
loop_
_entity_poly.entity_id
_entity_poly.type
_entity_poly.pdbx_seq_one_letter_code
_entity_poly.pdbx_strand_id
1 'polypeptide(L)'
;MPTSTATNLIPSPLPIGHKSGELMSAKNPPLRPARLFVLLAREAPVGVILRRGPKDWVQMIKWHTDTDKFEAGQWLRGEVSEYSGDLSPDGKLLLYDFFHKRLANALEMQKLKTDKILGYLAVSKPPYFTALALWEYMAIPDGQFINNSTIRFYDYRGWHPTRTVPQLNIDIQPYEGDPIYQWVPNKDIFMVNQGWQTVQIGKYAMGKFDPPYIWSKSSVDFVLNTSYALYESGQKQGGSHNQFTYSISMDEGKTQTVLKGVNWADFDQQGRLVLAKHGKLFSGAFDNGDLKLTELADFNANKPDPQPAPDWAQKW
;
A
#
# COMPACT_ATOMS: atom_id res chain seq x y z
N MET A 1 -34.11 7.61 -58.77
CA MET A 1 -34.15 7.43 -57.30
C MET A 1 -34.87 6.11 -57.02
N PRO A 2 -34.13 5.03 -56.75
CA PRO A 2 -34.71 3.69 -56.70
C PRO A 2 -34.84 3.18 -55.26
N THR A 3 -35.94 2.48 -54.98
CA THR A 3 -36.01 1.49 -53.90
C THR A 3 -35.16 0.29 -54.30
N SER A 4 -33.98 0.18 -53.71
CA SER A 4 -33.04 -0.93 -53.90
C SER A 4 -33.03 -1.78 -52.64
N THR A 5 -33.38 -3.06 -52.75
CA THR A 5 -32.62 -4.10 -52.03
C THR A 5 -32.73 -5.42 -52.78
N ALA A 6 -31.63 -5.76 -53.44
CA ALA A 6 -31.41 -7.04 -54.07
C ALA A 6 -31.06 -8.10 -53.02
N THR A 7 -31.73 -9.25 -53.15
CA THR A 7 -31.29 -10.56 -52.67
C THR A 7 -29.88 -10.85 -53.21
N ASN A 8 -28.96 -11.35 -52.38
CA ASN A 8 -27.89 -12.25 -52.83
C ASN A 8 -27.17 -12.97 -51.68
N LEU A 9 -27.29 -14.31 -51.73
CA LEU A 9 -26.25 -15.33 -51.57
C LEU A 9 -25.48 -15.43 -50.22
N ILE A 10 -25.76 -16.52 -49.48
CA ILE A 10 -24.89 -17.09 -48.45
C ILE A 10 -23.89 -18.04 -49.13
N PRO A 11 -22.61 -18.02 -48.71
CA PRO A 11 -21.94 -19.29 -48.43
C PRO A 11 -21.15 -19.31 -47.10
N SER A 12 -21.04 -20.54 -46.59
CA SER A 12 -20.50 -21.04 -45.33
C SER A 12 -19.12 -20.54 -44.88
N PRO A 13 -18.81 -20.61 -43.56
CA PRO A 13 -17.47 -20.38 -43.05
C PRO A 13 -16.55 -21.58 -43.33
N LEU A 14 -15.39 -21.33 -43.92
CA LEU A 14 -14.25 -22.26 -43.94
C LEU A 14 -12.94 -21.44 -43.87
N PRO A 15 -11.82 -21.98 -43.37
CA PRO A 15 -11.64 -23.11 -42.45
C PRO A 15 -10.74 -22.77 -41.24
N ILE A 16 -10.96 -23.47 -40.12
CA ILE A 16 -9.97 -23.56 -39.04
C ILE A 16 -8.81 -24.41 -39.56
N GLY A 17 -7.75 -23.75 -40.01
CA GLY A 17 -6.48 -24.39 -40.32
C GLY A 17 -5.76 -24.78 -39.04
N HIS A 18 -5.86 -26.04 -38.65
CA HIS A 18 -4.86 -26.68 -37.80
C HIS A 18 -3.52 -26.67 -38.54
N LYS A 19 -2.58 -25.85 -38.08
CA LYS A 19 -1.14 -26.13 -38.24
C LYS A 19 -0.58 -26.56 -36.89
N SER A 20 -0.48 -27.87 -36.74
CA SER A 20 0.33 -28.54 -35.74
C SER A 20 1.82 -28.30 -36.01
N GLY A 21 2.57 -27.98 -34.96
CA GLY A 21 3.98 -28.38 -34.87
C GLY A 21 5.02 -27.27 -35.09
N GLU A 22 5.11 -26.32 -34.16
CA GLU A 22 6.40 -25.93 -33.62
C GLU A 22 6.19 -25.44 -32.19
N LEU A 23 6.60 -26.26 -31.21
CA LEU A 23 6.60 -25.91 -29.80
C LEU A 23 7.68 -24.82 -29.57
N MET A 24 7.34 -23.58 -29.91
CA MET A 24 8.00 -22.42 -29.35
C MET A 24 7.68 -22.42 -27.86
N SER A 25 8.67 -22.81 -27.05
CA SER A 25 8.73 -22.60 -25.61
C SER A 25 8.04 -21.29 -25.25
N ALA A 26 6.84 -21.36 -24.69
CA ALA A 26 6.15 -20.21 -24.15
C ALA A 26 7.03 -19.65 -23.04
N LYS A 27 7.84 -18.62 -23.37
CA LYS A 27 8.53 -17.81 -22.39
C LYS A 27 7.45 -17.33 -21.43
N ASN A 28 7.48 -17.81 -20.19
CA ASN A 28 6.62 -17.30 -19.13
C ASN A 28 6.63 -15.77 -19.22
N PRO A 29 5.46 -15.10 -19.21
CA PRO A 29 5.44 -13.65 -19.17
C PRO A 29 6.31 -13.20 -17.98
N PRO A 30 7.12 -12.15 -18.13
CA PRO A 30 8.02 -11.72 -17.07
C PRO A 30 7.21 -11.52 -15.79
N LEU A 31 7.67 -12.12 -14.70
CA LEU A 31 7.05 -11.99 -13.39
C LEU A 31 6.87 -10.50 -13.10
N ARG A 32 5.63 -10.07 -12.83
CA ARG A 32 5.38 -8.70 -12.40
C ARG A 32 6.19 -8.47 -11.11
N PRO A 33 7.03 -7.43 -11.04
CA PRO A 33 7.79 -7.17 -9.83
C PRO A 33 6.89 -7.02 -8.62
N ALA A 34 7.41 -7.36 -7.45
CA ALA A 34 6.72 -7.09 -6.20
C ALA A 34 6.48 -5.58 -6.02
N ARG A 35 5.42 -5.23 -5.28
CA ARG A 35 5.21 -3.85 -4.80
C ARG A 35 5.59 -3.80 -3.34
N LEU A 36 6.36 -2.78 -2.95
CA LEU A 36 6.76 -2.58 -1.56
C LEU A 36 6.11 -1.32 -1.02
N PHE A 37 5.53 -1.41 0.16
CA PHE A 37 5.16 -0.23 0.94
C PHE A 37 5.89 -0.33 2.28
N VAL A 38 6.35 0.79 2.82
CA VAL A 38 7.13 0.78 4.06
C VAL A 38 6.48 1.71 5.09
N LEU A 39 6.33 1.19 6.31
CA LEU A 39 5.99 1.95 7.50
C LEU A 39 7.27 2.13 8.32
N LEU A 40 7.61 3.37 8.68
CA LEU A 40 8.83 3.68 9.43
C LEU A 40 8.48 4.04 10.88
N ALA A 41 9.22 3.48 11.83
CA ALA A 41 9.07 3.82 13.24
C ALA A 41 9.62 5.22 13.48
N ARG A 42 8.91 6.04 14.25
CA ARG A 42 9.28 7.46 14.41
C ARG A 42 10.47 7.69 15.35
N GLU A 43 10.72 6.78 16.28
CA GLU A 43 11.72 6.94 17.35
C GLU A 43 12.76 5.80 17.39
N ALA A 44 12.73 4.89 16.42
CA ALA A 44 13.65 3.75 16.35
C ALA A 44 14.08 3.48 14.90
N PRO A 45 15.30 2.97 14.64
CA PRO A 45 15.79 2.64 13.30
C PRO A 45 15.16 1.34 12.76
N VAL A 46 13.83 1.30 12.73
CA VAL A 46 13.01 0.14 12.35
C VAL A 46 12.01 0.56 11.29
N GLY A 47 11.87 -0.27 10.27
CA GLY A 47 10.80 -0.20 9.29
C GLY A 47 10.11 -1.55 9.13
N VAL A 48 8.85 -1.52 8.69
CA VAL A 48 8.11 -2.70 8.23
C VAL A 48 7.84 -2.54 6.74
N ILE A 49 8.37 -3.47 5.95
CA ILE A 49 8.10 -3.56 4.52
C ILE A 49 6.93 -4.53 4.31
N LEU A 50 5.85 -4.02 3.74
CA LEU A 50 4.74 -4.79 3.19
C LEU A 50 5.07 -5.15 1.74
N ARG A 51 5.60 -6.35 1.52
CA ARG A 51 5.92 -6.86 0.18
C ARG A 51 4.68 -7.54 -0.40
N ARG A 52 4.05 -6.92 -1.40
CA ARG A 52 2.86 -7.43 -2.08
C ARG A 52 3.21 -8.23 -3.34
N GLY A 53 2.43 -9.28 -3.58
CA GLY A 53 2.61 -10.23 -4.66
C GLY A 53 3.28 -11.52 -4.19
N PRO A 54 3.38 -12.55 -5.06
CA PRO A 54 2.58 -12.69 -6.28
C PRO A 54 1.09 -12.77 -5.92
N LYS A 55 0.19 -12.38 -6.83
CA LYS A 55 -1.27 -12.44 -6.61
C LYS A 55 -1.71 -11.63 -5.37
N ASP A 56 -2.47 -12.24 -4.47
CA ASP A 56 -3.04 -11.72 -3.23
C ASP A 56 -2.21 -12.15 -2.01
N TRP A 57 -0.89 -12.20 -2.14
CA TRP A 57 0.00 -12.46 -1.01
C TRP A 57 0.67 -11.17 -0.56
N VAL A 58 0.84 -11.04 0.76
CA VAL A 58 1.69 -10.03 1.38
C VAL A 58 2.64 -10.71 2.35
N GLN A 59 3.90 -10.29 2.32
CA GLN A 59 4.90 -10.66 3.31
C GLN A 59 5.20 -9.44 4.17
N MET A 60 5.29 -9.66 5.48
CA MET A 60 5.88 -8.69 6.39
C MET A 60 7.39 -8.94 6.49
N ILE A 61 8.18 -7.89 6.29
CA ILE A 61 9.63 -7.93 6.45
C ILE A 61 10.01 -6.81 7.40
N LYS A 62 10.72 -7.14 8.48
CA LYS A 62 11.28 -6.14 9.39
C LYS A 62 12.61 -5.67 8.81
N TRP A 63 12.80 -4.36 8.76
CA TRP A 63 14.00 -3.71 8.27
C TRP A 63 14.63 -2.93 9.41
N HIS A 64 15.91 -3.19 9.69
CA HIS A 64 16.72 -2.36 10.57
C HIS A 64 17.42 -1.31 9.70
N THR A 65 16.99 -0.06 9.80
CA THR A 65 17.39 1.01 8.88
C THR A 65 18.81 1.52 9.14
N ASP A 66 19.35 1.27 10.33
CA ASP A 66 20.72 1.59 10.76
C ASP A 66 21.78 0.70 10.11
N THR A 67 21.41 -0.55 9.81
CA THR A 67 22.34 -1.60 9.34
C THR A 67 21.93 -2.20 8.01
N ASP A 68 20.79 -1.78 7.46
CA ASP A 68 20.14 -2.34 6.28
C ASP A 68 20.00 -3.87 6.35
N LYS A 69 19.70 -4.38 7.55
CA LYS A 69 19.38 -5.80 7.76
C LYS A 69 17.89 -6.03 7.59
N PHE A 70 17.54 -7.12 6.91
CA PHE A 70 16.16 -7.48 6.61
C PHE A 70 15.81 -8.86 7.20
N GLU A 71 14.79 -8.89 8.05
CA GLU A 71 14.22 -10.11 8.63
C GLU A 71 12.90 -10.45 7.92
N ALA A 72 12.96 -11.46 7.05
CA ALA A 72 11.79 -12.00 6.39
C ALA A 72 10.86 -12.68 7.42
N GLY A 73 9.59 -12.27 7.46
CA GLY A 73 8.61 -12.85 8.36
C GLY A 73 7.37 -13.39 7.66
N GLN A 74 6.23 -13.28 8.33
CA GLN A 74 5.03 -14.02 8.01
C GLN A 74 4.42 -13.60 6.67
N TRP A 75 3.92 -14.60 5.95
CA TRP A 75 3.07 -14.41 4.78
C TRP A 75 1.61 -14.47 5.16
N LEU A 76 0.84 -13.54 4.63
CA LEU A 76 -0.61 -13.49 4.76
C LEU A 76 -1.24 -13.43 3.37
N ARG A 77 -2.32 -14.18 3.17
CA ARG A 77 -3.08 -14.16 1.93
C ARG A 77 -4.26 -13.21 2.05
N GLY A 78 -4.23 -12.12 1.29
CA GLY A 78 -5.25 -11.09 1.22
C GLY A 78 -4.62 -9.73 0.91
N GLU A 79 -5.27 -8.68 1.38
CA GLU A 79 -4.81 -7.30 1.22
C GLU A 79 -4.58 -6.68 2.58
N VAL A 80 -3.40 -6.11 2.80
CA VAL A 80 -3.11 -5.23 3.93
C VAL A 80 -3.06 -3.81 3.38
N SER A 81 -3.81 -2.89 4.00
CA SER A 81 -3.89 -1.49 3.53
C SER A 81 -2.55 -0.80 3.69
N GLU A 82 -2.16 -0.03 2.68
CA GLU A 82 -0.91 0.75 2.66
C GLU A 82 -1.03 2.02 3.53
N TYR A 83 -2.21 2.64 3.60
CA TYR A 83 -2.41 3.97 4.20
C TYR A 83 -3.39 3.96 5.38
N SER A 84 -3.68 2.79 5.96
CA SER A 84 -4.63 2.63 7.07
C SER A 84 -4.04 1.82 8.24
N GLY A 85 -2.72 1.82 8.34
CA GLY A 85 -1.96 1.19 9.43
C GLY A 85 -0.87 2.12 9.93
N ASP A 86 -0.24 1.76 11.05
CA ASP A 86 0.84 2.53 11.64
C ASP A 86 1.82 1.61 12.38
N LEU A 87 3.07 2.05 12.49
CA LEU A 87 4.11 1.39 13.25
C LEU A 87 4.34 2.17 14.54
N SER A 88 4.37 1.48 15.68
CA SER A 88 4.62 2.13 16.97
C SER A 88 5.92 2.94 16.92
N PRO A 89 6.03 4.05 17.67
CA PRO A 89 7.24 4.87 17.67
C PRO A 89 8.53 4.07 17.84
N ASP A 90 8.51 3.04 18.70
CA ASP A 90 9.65 2.15 18.96
C ASP A 90 9.79 0.96 17.99
N GLY A 91 8.89 0.83 17.01
CA GLY A 91 8.90 -0.22 15.98
C GLY A 91 8.51 -1.61 16.46
N LYS A 92 8.00 -1.77 17.70
CA LYS A 92 7.68 -3.08 18.27
C LYS A 92 6.28 -3.59 17.94
N LEU A 93 5.34 -2.71 17.62
CA LEU A 93 3.96 -3.07 17.32
C LEU A 93 3.53 -2.47 15.99
N LEU A 94 2.91 -3.30 15.15
CA LEU A 94 2.28 -2.88 13.91
C LEU A 94 0.76 -2.91 14.10
N LEU A 95 0.10 -1.79 13.81
CA LEU A 95 -1.33 -1.73 13.56
C LEU A 95 -1.56 -1.84 12.06
N TYR A 96 -2.44 -2.74 11.63
CA TYR A 96 -2.74 -2.93 10.22
C TYR A 96 -4.20 -3.32 9.98
N ASP A 97 -4.77 -2.78 8.91
CA ASP A 97 -6.06 -3.19 8.36
C ASP A 97 -5.84 -4.27 7.29
N PHE A 98 -6.63 -5.34 7.38
CA PHE A 98 -6.62 -6.45 6.46
C PHE A 98 -8.00 -6.70 5.87
N PHE A 99 -8.04 -6.99 4.57
CA PHE A 99 -9.25 -7.40 3.86
C PHE A 99 -9.00 -8.57 2.91
N HIS A 100 -9.80 -9.62 2.99
CA HIS A 100 -9.75 -10.77 2.08
C HIS A 100 -10.59 -10.52 0.81
N LYS A 101 -10.31 -9.41 0.11
CA LYS A 101 -11.10 -8.88 -1.03
C LYS A 101 -11.54 -9.91 -2.06
N ARG A 102 -10.63 -10.79 -2.47
CA ARG A 102 -10.92 -11.83 -3.49
C ARG A 102 -11.94 -12.86 -3.02
N LEU A 103 -11.86 -13.26 -1.76
CA LEU A 103 -12.81 -14.20 -1.17
C LEU A 103 -14.16 -13.52 -0.98
N ALA A 104 -14.18 -12.28 -0.48
CA ALA A 104 -15.39 -11.47 -0.37
C ALA A 104 -16.12 -11.37 -1.72
N ASN A 105 -15.42 -10.96 -2.78
CA ASN A 105 -16.01 -10.86 -4.13
C ASN A 105 -16.50 -12.22 -4.64
N ALA A 106 -15.76 -13.31 -4.40
CA ALA A 106 -16.15 -14.64 -4.85
C ALA A 106 -17.42 -15.16 -4.14
N LEU A 107 -17.52 -14.92 -2.83
CA LEU A 107 -18.70 -15.27 -2.04
C LEU A 107 -19.92 -14.46 -2.47
N GLU A 108 -19.75 -13.15 -2.70
CA GLU A 108 -20.81 -12.26 -3.20
C GLU A 108 -21.35 -12.72 -4.56
N MET A 109 -20.46 -12.95 -5.54
CA MET A 109 -20.85 -13.43 -6.87
C MET A 109 -21.62 -14.76 -6.83
N GLN A 110 -21.28 -15.64 -5.89
CA GLN A 110 -21.91 -16.94 -5.72
C GLN A 110 -23.08 -16.92 -4.72
N LYS A 111 -23.41 -15.75 -4.14
CA LYS A 111 -24.41 -15.58 -3.09
C LYS A 111 -24.22 -16.54 -1.90
N LEU A 112 -22.97 -16.84 -1.57
CA LEU A 112 -22.59 -17.71 -0.46
C LEU A 112 -22.35 -16.90 0.81
N LYS A 113 -22.67 -17.51 1.95
CA LYS A 113 -22.32 -16.96 3.27
C LYS A 113 -21.06 -17.64 3.78
N THR A 114 -20.30 -16.92 4.61
CA THR A 114 -19.13 -17.44 5.32
C THR A 114 -19.21 -17.03 6.78
N ASP A 115 -18.72 -17.90 7.66
CA ASP A 115 -18.46 -17.61 9.08
C ASP A 115 -17.10 -16.92 9.29
N LYS A 116 -16.21 -16.99 8.30
CA LYS A 116 -14.90 -16.32 8.32
C LYS A 116 -15.03 -14.80 8.38
N ILE A 117 -14.23 -14.17 9.24
CA ILE A 117 -13.98 -12.72 9.24
C ILE A 117 -13.23 -12.37 7.95
N LEU A 118 -13.85 -11.53 7.11
CA LEU A 118 -13.29 -11.12 5.82
C LEU A 118 -12.51 -9.80 5.89
N GLY A 119 -12.70 -9.02 6.96
CA GLY A 119 -12.01 -7.76 7.18
C GLY A 119 -11.79 -7.53 8.68
N TYR A 120 -10.59 -7.12 9.05
CA TYR A 120 -10.27 -6.82 10.43
C TYR A 120 -9.14 -5.82 10.55
N LEU A 121 -9.15 -5.10 11.65
CA LEU A 121 -8.04 -4.31 12.15
C LEU A 121 -7.31 -5.11 13.23
N ALA A 122 -5.98 -5.13 13.20
CA ALA A 122 -5.21 -5.91 14.15
C ALA A 122 -3.91 -5.22 14.57
N VAL A 123 -3.46 -5.55 15.78
CA VAL A 123 -2.12 -5.20 16.28
C VAL A 123 -1.29 -6.47 16.34
N SER A 124 -0.04 -6.40 15.90
CA SER A 124 0.90 -7.54 15.84
C SER A 124 2.34 -7.11 16.13
N LYS A 125 3.24 -8.08 16.33
CA LYS A 125 4.69 -7.84 16.48
C LYS A 125 5.41 -8.11 15.15
N PRO A 126 6.15 -7.13 14.58
CA PRO A 126 6.99 -7.40 13.43
C PRO A 126 8.03 -8.52 13.70
N PRO A 127 8.34 -9.37 12.71
CA PRO A 127 7.82 -9.39 11.34
C PRO A 127 6.61 -10.33 11.13
N TYR A 128 5.68 -10.45 12.08
CA TYR A 128 4.54 -11.38 12.01
C TYR A 128 3.20 -10.65 11.94
N PHE A 129 2.26 -11.18 11.15
CA PHE A 129 0.85 -10.74 11.09
C PHE A 129 -0.04 -11.45 12.12
N THR A 130 0.54 -12.17 13.08
CA THR A 130 -0.26 -12.88 14.07
C THR A 130 -0.77 -11.87 15.09
N ALA A 131 -2.09 -11.75 15.18
CA ALA A 131 -2.73 -10.68 15.92
C ALA A 131 -2.63 -10.88 17.44
N LEU A 132 -2.11 -9.88 18.14
CA LEU A 132 -2.19 -9.73 19.60
C LEU A 132 -3.51 -9.08 20.04
N ALA A 133 -4.06 -8.25 19.17
CA ALA A 133 -5.40 -7.68 19.27
C ALA A 133 -6.07 -7.67 17.91
N LEU A 134 -7.38 -7.86 17.87
CA LEU A 134 -8.17 -7.92 16.64
C LEU A 134 -9.57 -7.34 16.87
N TRP A 135 -10.00 -6.49 15.94
CA TRP A 135 -11.34 -5.91 15.89
C TRP A 135 -11.94 -6.13 14.50
N GLU A 136 -13.19 -6.58 14.44
CA GLU A 136 -13.91 -6.77 13.18
C GLU A 136 -14.15 -5.42 12.50
N TYR A 137 -13.76 -5.33 11.23
CA TYR A 137 -13.80 -4.08 10.49
C TYR A 137 -15.17 -3.90 9.81
N MET A 138 -15.85 -2.78 10.07
CA MET A 138 -17.13 -2.43 9.44
C MET A 138 -17.14 -1.07 8.71
N ALA A 139 -15.96 -0.56 8.35
CA ALA A 139 -15.64 0.80 7.85
C ALA A 139 -15.04 1.73 8.93
N ILE A 140 -14.26 2.70 8.45
CA ILE A 140 -12.91 3.10 8.90
C ILE A 140 -12.83 3.72 10.31
N PRO A 141 -11.73 3.44 11.04
CA PRO A 141 -10.71 4.48 11.25
C PRO A 141 -9.27 4.00 11.00
N ASP A 142 -8.50 4.87 10.34
CA ASP A 142 -7.04 4.80 10.29
C ASP A 142 -6.52 5.01 11.72
N GLY A 143 -6.28 3.89 12.40
CA GLY A 143 -5.70 3.98 13.72
C GLY A 143 -4.25 4.42 13.61
N GLN A 144 -3.80 5.18 14.60
CA GLN A 144 -2.42 5.63 14.69
C GLN A 144 -1.91 5.45 16.11
N PHE A 145 -0.63 5.12 16.24
CA PHE A 145 0.01 5.14 17.54
C PHE A 145 0.25 6.59 17.95
N ILE A 146 -0.31 7.02 19.07
CA ILE A 146 0.05 8.30 19.69
C ILE A 146 1.38 8.16 20.45
N ASN A 147 1.57 7.00 21.06
CA ASN A 147 2.80 6.56 21.69
C ASN A 147 2.87 5.01 21.63
N ASN A 148 3.88 4.39 22.25
CA ASN A 148 4.07 2.92 22.22
C ASN A 148 2.95 2.09 22.87
N SER A 149 2.00 2.72 23.55
CA SER A 149 0.90 2.06 24.26
C SER A 149 -0.48 2.62 23.96
N THR A 150 -0.59 3.75 23.24
CA THR A 150 -1.86 4.40 22.94
C THR A 150 -2.13 4.38 21.45
N ILE A 151 -3.27 3.81 21.06
CA ILE A 151 -3.77 3.86 19.69
C ILE A 151 -4.97 4.79 19.64
N ARG A 152 -4.91 5.79 18.77
CA ARG A 152 -6.04 6.65 18.46
C ARG A 152 -6.81 6.10 17.27
N PHE A 153 -8.12 6.00 17.43
CA PHE A 153 -9.09 5.73 16.39
C PHE A 153 -10.01 6.93 16.19
N TYR A 154 -10.62 7.00 15.02
CA TYR A 154 -11.59 8.01 14.66
C TYR A 154 -13.00 7.38 14.58
N ASP A 155 -13.90 7.74 15.48
CA ASP A 155 -15.28 7.28 15.43
C ASP A 155 -15.94 7.77 14.14
N TYR A 156 -16.41 6.82 13.34
CA TYR A 156 -17.18 7.07 12.14
C TYR A 156 -18.50 6.29 12.20
N ARG A 157 -19.61 7.02 12.10
CA ARG A 157 -20.98 6.47 12.17
C ARG A 157 -21.27 5.66 13.44
N GLY A 158 -20.62 6.01 14.56
CA GLY A 158 -20.78 5.31 15.83
C GLY A 158 -20.07 3.96 15.87
N TRP A 159 -19.23 3.65 14.87
CA TRP A 159 -18.34 2.50 14.95
C TRP A 159 -17.07 2.90 15.69
N HIS A 160 -16.73 2.13 16.72
CA HIS A 160 -15.46 2.19 17.39
C HIS A 160 -15.08 0.79 17.91
N PRO A 161 -13.78 0.51 18.13
CA PRO A 161 -13.38 -0.75 18.76
C PRO A 161 -14.02 -0.88 20.15
N THR A 162 -14.77 -1.96 20.37
CA THR A 162 -15.47 -2.23 21.64
C THR A 162 -14.72 -3.22 22.52
N ARG A 163 -13.85 -4.05 21.93
CA ARG A 163 -13.03 -5.01 22.65
C ARG A 163 -11.85 -4.31 23.32
N THR A 164 -11.76 -4.43 24.64
CA THR A 164 -10.63 -3.92 25.41
C THR A 164 -9.39 -4.82 25.26
N VAL A 165 -8.22 -4.19 25.29
CA VAL A 165 -6.91 -4.84 25.22
C VAL A 165 -6.08 -4.25 26.36
N PRO A 166 -5.91 -4.96 27.49
CA PRO A 166 -5.31 -4.38 28.70
C PRO A 166 -3.91 -3.75 28.51
N GLN A 167 -3.19 -4.18 27.48
CA GLN A 167 -1.85 -3.69 27.15
C GLN A 167 -1.85 -2.42 26.29
N LEU A 168 -3.02 -1.99 25.80
CA LEU A 168 -3.18 -0.82 24.96
C LEU A 168 -4.24 0.14 25.53
N ASN A 169 -3.89 1.42 25.53
CA ASN A 169 -4.83 2.51 25.73
C ASN A 169 -5.51 2.82 24.39
N ILE A 170 -6.82 2.83 24.37
CA ILE A 170 -7.61 3.12 23.17
C ILE A 170 -8.19 4.52 23.33
N ASP A 171 -7.70 5.44 22.50
CA ASP A 171 -8.21 6.81 22.40
C ASP A 171 -9.18 6.87 21.20
N ILE A 172 -10.40 7.38 21.41
CA ILE A 172 -11.41 7.49 20.36
C ILE A 172 -11.72 8.97 20.20
N GLN A 173 -11.52 9.48 19.00
CA GLN A 173 -11.81 10.87 18.63
C GLN A 173 -12.93 10.90 17.57
N PRO A 174 -13.81 11.90 17.54
CA PRO A 174 -14.78 12.02 16.46
C PRO A 174 -14.06 12.23 15.12
N TYR A 175 -14.57 11.61 14.05
CA TYR A 175 -14.12 11.93 12.70
C TYR A 175 -14.72 13.27 12.24
N GLU A 176 -13.87 14.28 12.04
CA GLU A 176 -14.29 15.64 11.63
C GLU A 176 -14.26 15.86 10.11
N GLY A 177 -13.89 14.85 9.31
CA GLY A 177 -13.78 14.97 7.85
C GLY A 177 -15.10 14.86 7.09
N ASP A 178 -15.10 15.25 5.80
CA ASP A 178 -16.26 15.10 4.91
C ASP A 178 -16.63 13.61 4.74
N PRO A 179 -17.85 13.18 5.11
CA PRO A 179 -18.30 11.79 4.98
C PRO A 179 -18.35 11.26 3.55
N ILE A 180 -18.43 12.13 2.54
CA ILE A 180 -18.60 11.78 1.13
C ILE A 180 -17.26 11.38 0.49
N TYR A 181 -16.13 11.85 1.02
CA TYR A 181 -14.78 11.63 0.46
C TYR A 181 -13.82 10.94 1.44
N GLN A 182 -14.33 10.02 2.25
CA GLN A 182 -13.63 9.30 3.33
C GLN A 182 -12.21 8.79 3.00
N TRP A 183 -11.91 8.37 1.78
CA TRP A 183 -10.59 7.78 1.44
C TRP A 183 -9.42 8.78 1.37
N VAL A 184 -9.74 10.08 1.44
CA VAL A 184 -8.84 11.18 1.09
C VAL A 184 -8.35 11.91 2.35
N PRO A 185 -9.21 12.32 3.30
CA PRO A 185 -8.75 12.75 4.63
C PRO A 185 -7.92 11.69 5.33
N ASN A 186 -8.23 10.41 5.11
CA ASN A 186 -7.48 9.28 5.66
C ASN A 186 -6.01 9.26 5.23
N LYS A 187 -5.74 9.56 3.96
CA LYS A 187 -4.36 9.66 3.46
C LYS A 187 -3.67 10.88 4.05
N ASP A 188 -4.38 12.01 4.17
CA ASP A 188 -3.81 13.21 4.78
C ASP A 188 -3.41 12.95 6.25
N ILE A 189 -4.30 12.35 7.04
CA ILE A 189 -4.04 11.94 8.42
C ILE A 189 -2.83 11.01 8.49
N PHE A 190 -2.79 9.98 7.64
CA PHE A 190 -1.65 9.07 7.56
C PHE A 190 -0.34 9.82 7.25
N MET A 191 -0.34 10.62 6.19
CA MET A 191 0.86 11.33 5.72
C MET A 191 1.37 12.28 6.80
N VAL A 192 0.49 13.06 7.43
CA VAL A 192 0.84 13.97 8.53
C VAL A 192 1.38 13.22 9.74
N ASN A 193 0.79 12.08 10.10
CA ASN A 193 1.30 11.25 11.18
C ASN A 193 2.71 10.68 10.87
N GLN A 194 3.01 10.39 9.60
CA GLN A 194 4.34 10.00 9.14
C GLN A 194 5.32 11.19 8.99
N GLY A 195 4.94 12.39 9.45
CA GLY A 195 5.79 13.58 9.45
C GLY A 195 5.84 14.34 8.12
N TRP A 196 4.90 14.09 7.22
CA TRP A 196 4.73 14.90 6.01
C TRP A 196 3.90 16.15 6.30
N GLN A 197 4.12 17.20 5.53
CA GLN A 197 3.35 18.44 5.59
C GLN A 197 2.45 18.54 4.36
N THR A 198 1.19 18.89 4.57
CA THR A 198 0.24 19.13 3.48
C THR A 198 0.52 20.49 2.85
N VAL A 199 0.96 20.49 1.60
CA VAL A 199 1.28 21.69 0.81
C VAL A 199 0.08 22.15 0.00
N GLN A 200 -0.71 21.19 -0.51
CA GLN A 200 -1.90 21.48 -1.30
C GLN A 200 -3.00 20.46 -1.01
N ILE A 201 -4.18 20.99 -0.68
CA ILE A 201 -5.41 20.21 -0.59
C ILE A 201 -5.98 20.10 -2.01
N GLY A 202 -6.11 18.88 -2.51
CA GLY A 202 -6.68 18.65 -3.84
C GLY A 202 -8.19 18.87 -3.87
N LYS A 203 -8.72 19.27 -5.03
CA LYS A 203 -10.16 19.48 -5.23
C LYS A 203 -10.75 18.35 -6.07
N TYR A 204 -11.70 17.61 -5.51
CA TYR A 204 -12.33 16.52 -6.24
C TYR A 204 -13.27 17.06 -7.32
N ALA A 205 -13.02 16.69 -8.57
CA ALA A 205 -13.86 17.02 -9.70
C ALA A 205 -13.74 15.91 -10.76
N MET A 206 -14.89 15.43 -11.25
CA MET A 206 -14.96 14.50 -12.40
C MET A 206 -14.08 13.24 -12.25
N GLY A 207 -14.10 12.59 -11.08
CA GLY A 207 -13.41 11.32 -10.87
C GLY A 207 -11.91 11.44 -10.55
N LYS A 208 -11.41 12.66 -10.30
CA LYS A 208 -10.01 12.94 -9.94
C LYS A 208 -9.89 14.16 -9.02
N PHE A 209 -8.71 14.35 -8.44
CA PHE A 209 -8.26 15.60 -7.83
C PHE A 209 -7.60 16.50 -8.86
N ASP A 210 -8.21 17.66 -9.09
CA ASP A 210 -7.68 18.71 -9.94
C ASP A 210 -7.94 20.09 -9.31
N PRO A 211 -6.93 20.72 -8.70
CA PRO A 211 -5.53 20.28 -8.63
C PRO A 211 -5.34 19.07 -7.67
N PRO A 212 -4.21 18.33 -7.77
CA PRO A 212 -3.97 17.13 -6.94
C PRO A 212 -3.72 17.48 -5.47
N TYR A 213 -3.82 16.49 -4.58
CA TYR A 213 -3.23 16.63 -3.24
C TYR A 213 -1.71 16.60 -3.33
N ILE A 214 -1.02 17.42 -2.54
CA ILE A 214 0.45 17.47 -2.48
C ILE A 214 0.90 17.50 -1.04
N TRP A 215 1.83 16.61 -0.70
CA TRP A 215 2.57 16.61 0.54
C TRP A 215 4.05 16.82 0.28
N SER A 216 4.73 17.45 1.23
CA SER A 216 6.17 17.62 1.24
C SER A 216 6.75 17.13 2.55
N LYS A 217 7.97 16.61 2.52
CA LYS A 217 8.76 16.28 3.69
C LYS A 217 10.20 16.67 3.40
N SER A 218 10.86 17.24 4.39
CA SER A 218 12.23 17.72 4.25
C SER A 218 13.16 16.90 5.14
N SER A 219 14.34 16.62 4.61
CA SER A 219 15.54 16.23 5.36
C SER A 219 16.52 17.40 5.30
N VAL A 220 17.70 17.26 5.91
CA VAL A 220 18.73 18.32 5.98
C VAL A 220 19.05 18.88 4.59
N ASP A 221 19.25 18.00 3.61
CA ASP A 221 19.72 18.37 2.26
C ASP A 221 18.65 18.19 1.18
N PHE A 222 17.44 17.76 1.54
CA PHE A 222 16.46 17.26 0.56
C PHE A 222 15.04 17.70 0.88
N VAL A 223 14.27 17.95 -0.17
CA VAL A 223 12.82 18.11 -0.11
C VAL A 223 12.19 17.06 -1.01
N LEU A 224 11.45 16.14 -0.40
CA LEU A 224 10.68 15.12 -1.10
C LEU A 224 9.23 15.58 -1.18
N ASN A 225 8.68 15.66 -2.39
CA ASN A 225 7.28 15.94 -2.63
C ASN A 225 6.59 14.67 -3.14
N THR A 226 5.34 14.49 -2.74
CA THR A 226 4.47 13.50 -3.36
C THR A 226 3.12 14.09 -3.71
N SER A 227 2.59 13.72 -4.87
CA SER A 227 1.25 14.13 -5.31
C SER A 227 0.31 12.93 -5.45
N TYR A 228 -0.96 13.17 -5.15
CA TYR A 228 -2.05 12.21 -5.28
C TYR A 228 -3.20 12.82 -6.07
N ALA A 229 -3.34 12.36 -7.32
CA ALA A 229 -4.35 12.87 -8.23
C ALA A 229 -5.64 12.06 -8.19
N LEU A 230 -5.65 10.80 -7.72
CA LEU A 230 -6.77 9.84 -7.84
C LEU A 230 -7.32 9.72 -9.29
N TYR A 231 -7.41 8.51 -9.82
CA TYR A 231 -8.12 8.29 -11.08
C TYR A 231 -9.16 7.20 -10.88
N GLU A 232 -10.43 7.60 -10.85
CA GLU A 232 -11.54 6.65 -10.92
C GLU A 232 -11.58 6.08 -12.34
N SER A 233 -11.01 4.88 -12.53
CA SER A 233 -10.96 4.25 -13.85
C SER A 233 -12.35 3.74 -14.24
N GLY A 234 -13.17 4.59 -14.85
CA GLY A 234 -14.39 4.17 -15.53
C GLY A 234 -14.14 3.21 -16.71
N GLN A 235 -12.90 3.09 -17.19
CA GLN A 235 -12.53 2.25 -18.33
C GLN A 235 -11.06 1.83 -18.25
N LYS A 236 -10.71 0.81 -17.44
CA LYS A 236 -9.60 -0.15 -17.68
C LYS A 236 -9.45 -1.09 -16.49
N GLN A 237 -9.75 -2.37 -16.71
CA GLN A 237 -9.35 -3.44 -15.79
C GLN A 237 -7.82 -3.41 -15.59
N GLY A 238 -7.37 -3.02 -14.38
CA GLY A 238 -6.03 -3.36 -13.89
C GLY A 238 -5.07 -2.21 -13.52
N GLY A 239 -5.50 -0.94 -13.51
CA GLY A 239 -4.71 0.17 -12.95
C GLY A 239 -5.03 0.41 -11.47
N SER A 240 -4.03 0.54 -10.60
CA SER A 240 -4.28 0.73 -9.16
C SER A 240 -4.81 2.13 -8.85
N HIS A 241 -5.85 2.19 -8.02
CA HIS A 241 -6.59 3.39 -7.63
C HIS A 241 -5.77 4.41 -6.79
N ASN A 242 -4.50 4.12 -6.49
CA ASN A 242 -3.64 4.90 -5.59
C ASN A 242 -2.28 5.25 -6.24
N GLN A 243 -2.27 6.03 -7.32
CA GLN A 243 -1.02 6.42 -7.96
C GLN A 243 -0.45 7.68 -7.31
N PHE A 244 0.51 7.49 -6.40
CA PHE A 244 1.36 8.57 -5.91
C PHE A 244 2.48 8.83 -6.92
N THR A 245 2.83 10.10 -7.12
CA THR A 245 4.01 10.51 -7.89
C THR A 245 4.96 11.25 -6.99
N TYR A 246 6.23 10.82 -6.96
CA TYR A 246 7.25 11.41 -6.12
C TYR A 246 8.22 12.28 -6.93
N SER A 247 8.63 13.40 -6.36
CA SER A 247 9.70 14.25 -6.88
C SER A 247 10.61 14.73 -5.75
N ILE A 248 11.88 15.00 -6.06
CA ILE A 248 12.87 15.42 -5.06
C ILE A 248 13.68 16.62 -5.56
N SER A 249 14.06 17.51 -4.64
CA SER A 249 14.98 18.63 -4.86
C SER A 249 15.97 18.78 -3.69
N MET A 250 17.09 19.49 -3.93
CA MET A 250 18.08 19.80 -2.88
C MET A 250 17.66 20.96 -1.95
N ASP A 251 16.72 21.78 -2.36
CA ASP A 251 16.13 22.84 -1.53
C ASP A 251 14.68 23.12 -1.97
N GLU A 252 13.98 23.91 -1.17
CA GLU A 252 12.66 24.44 -1.50
C GLU A 252 12.80 25.48 -2.63
N GLY A 253 12.27 25.16 -3.81
CA GLY A 253 12.20 26.09 -4.95
C GLY A 253 13.13 25.80 -6.13
N LYS A 254 14.08 24.86 -6.02
CA LYS A 254 14.85 24.37 -7.18
C LYS A 254 14.05 23.44 -8.09
N THR A 255 14.61 23.19 -9.28
CA THR A 255 14.10 22.20 -10.24
C THR A 255 13.93 20.84 -9.58
N GLN A 256 12.69 20.37 -9.55
CA GLN A 256 12.34 19.06 -9.01
C GLN A 256 12.69 17.94 -9.99
N THR A 257 13.33 16.88 -9.49
CA THR A 257 13.58 15.65 -10.25
C THR A 257 12.46 14.66 -9.98
N VAL A 258 11.71 14.26 -11.01
CA VAL A 258 10.64 13.26 -10.90
C VAL A 258 11.22 11.85 -10.76
N LEU A 259 10.81 11.13 -9.72
CA LEU A 259 11.24 9.76 -9.42
C LEU A 259 10.43 8.74 -10.23
N LYS A 260 10.83 8.49 -11.47
CA LYS A 260 10.11 7.59 -12.39
C LYS A 260 10.10 6.14 -11.91
N GLY A 261 8.91 5.54 -11.90
CA GLY A 261 8.70 4.12 -11.57
C GLY A 261 8.80 3.78 -10.08
N VAL A 262 8.95 4.80 -9.23
CA VAL A 262 8.92 4.68 -7.77
C VAL A 262 7.48 4.50 -7.33
N ASN A 263 7.24 3.54 -6.45
CA ASN A 263 5.92 3.26 -5.91
C ASN A 263 5.78 3.63 -4.43
N TRP A 264 6.88 3.97 -3.75
CA TRP A 264 6.93 4.48 -2.39
C TRP A 264 8.30 5.16 -2.19
N ALA A 265 8.35 6.28 -1.47
CA ALA A 265 9.58 6.93 -1.05
C ALA A 265 9.36 7.74 0.23
N ASP A 266 10.38 7.83 1.07
CA ASP A 266 10.41 8.63 2.30
C ASP A 266 11.88 8.87 2.73
N PHE A 267 12.08 9.53 3.87
CA PHE A 267 13.35 9.56 4.58
C PHE A 267 13.30 8.58 5.75
N ASP A 268 14.36 7.77 5.90
CA ASP A 268 14.53 6.98 7.11
C ASP A 268 14.91 7.85 8.32
N GLN A 269 15.05 7.24 9.48
CA GLN A 269 15.32 7.93 10.75
C GLN A 269 16.68 8.64 10.78
N GLN A 270 17.58 8.34 9.84
CA GLN A 270 18.87 9.00 9.66
C GLN A 270 18.80 10.16 8.64
N GLY A 271 17.60 10.45 8.10
CA GLY A 271 17.39 11.48 7.08
C GLY A 271 17.80 11.05 5.67
N ARG A 272 18.13 9.76 5.47
CA ARG A 272 18.55 9.22 4.17
C ARG A 272 17.32 9.00 3.30
N LEU A 273 17.38 9.46 2.05
CA LEU A 273 16.33 9.16 1.08
C LEU A 273 16.27 7.66 0.85
N VAL A 274 15.09 7.08 1.01
CA VAL A 274 14.83 5.68 0.68
C VAL A 274 13.62 5.57 -0.24
N LEU A 275 13.69 4.66 -1.20
CA LEU A 275 12.62 4.47 -2.18
C LEU A 275 12.46 3.02 -2.59
N ALA A 276 11.23 2.66 -2.94
CA ALA A 276 10.89 1.37 -3.50
C ALA A 276 10.57 1.49 -4.99
N LYS A 277 11.19 0.62 -5.79
CA LYS A 277 10.98 0.57 -7.23
C LYS A 277 11.23 -0.85 -7.74
N HIS A 278 10.28 -1.37 -8.54
CA HIS A 278 10.39 -2.69 -9.18
C HIS A 278 10.71 -3.84 -8.21
N GLY A 279 10.09 -3.85 -7.02
CA GLY A 279 10.28 -4.90 -6.01
C GLY A 279 11.62 -4.83 -5.26
N LYS A 280 12.38 -3.75 -5.45
CA LYS A 280 13.65 -3.48 -4.78
C LYS A 280 13.54 -2.23 -3.91
N LEU A 281 14.38 -2.16 -2.88
CA LEU A 281 14.56 -1.00 -2.02
C LEU A 281 15.92 -0.36 -2.33
N PHE A 282 15.96 0.97 -2.37
CA PHE A 282 17.15 1.75 -2.66
C PHE A 282 17.33 2.86 -1.63
N SER A 283 18.58 3.23 -1.36
CA SER A 283 18.92 4.54 -0.80
C SER A 283 19.32 5.50 -1.91
N GLY A 284 19.05 6.78 -1.72
CA GLY A 284 19.40 7.83 -2.67
C GLY A 284 20.32 8.88 -2.06
N ALA A 285 21.29 9.32 -2.84
CA ALA A 285 22.16 10.44 -2.53
C ALA A 285 22.40 11.25 -3.81
N PHE A 286 22.55 12.56 -3.69
CA PHE A 286 22.96 13.37 -4.83
C PHE A 286 24.48 13.40 -4.94
N ASP A 287 24.97 13.21 -6.16
CA ASP A 287 26.37 13.35 -6.53
C ASP A 287 26.45 14.30 -7.71
N ASN A 288 27.11 15.45 -7.52
CA ASN A 288 27.24 16.51 -8.53
C ASN A 288 25.91 16.96 -9.17
N GLY A 289 24.82 16.99 -8.39
CA GLY A 289 23.49 17.38 -8.86
C GLY A 289 22.64 16.25 -9.43
N ASP A 290 23.22 15.06 -9.63
CA ASP A 290 22.49 13.87 -10.08
C ASP A 290 22.11 12.98 -8.90
N LEU A 291 20.85 12.54 -8.85
CA LEU A 291 20.43 11.52 -7.89
C LEU A 291 21.02 10.15 -8.27
N LYS A 292 21.92 9.63 -7.42
CA LYS A 292 22.44 8.27 -7.49
C LYS A 292 21.66 7.39 -6.52
N LEU A 293 21.32 6.19 -6.98
CA LEU A 293 20.61 5.19 -6.18
C LEU A 293 21.53 4.00 -5.90
N THR A 294 21.58 3.57 -4.64
CA THR A 294 22.26 2.35 -4.20
C THR A 294 21.21 1.33 -3.81
N GLU A 295 21.28 0.13 -4.39
CA GLU A 295 20.36 -0.96 -4.06
C GLU A 295 20.64 -1.46 -2.64
N LEU A 296 19.62 -1.50 -1.80
CA LEU A 296 19.69 -2.06 -0.44
C LEU A 296 19.28 -3.54 -0.45
N ALA A 297 18.23 -3.89 -1.19
CA ALA A 297 17.74 -5.27 -1.31
C ALA A 297 16.78 -5.47 -2.48
N ASP A 298 16.72 -6.72 -2.98
CA ASP A 298 15.75 -7.19 -3.97
C ASP A 298 14.81 -8.25 -3.36
N PHE A 299 13.51 -7.98 -3.35
CA PHE A 299 12.48 -8.84 -2.76
C PHE A 299 11.65 -9.59 -3.80
N ASN A 300 12.05 -9.58 -5.08
CA ASN A 300 11.32 -10.28 -6.14
C ASN A 300 11.42 -11.80 -5.99
N ALA A 301 12.54 -12.32 -5.49
CA ALA A 301 12.77 -13.75 -5.31
C ALA A 301 11.92 -14.38 -4.18
N ASN A 302 11.39 -13.56 -3.27
CA ASN A 302 10.59 -14.03 -2.12
C ASN A 302 9.32 -14.74 -2.60
N LYS A 303 9.08 -15.94 -2.06
CA LYS A 303 7.94 -16.80 -2.39
C LYS A 303 7.05 -16.98 -1.17
N PRO A 304 5.70 -17.04 -1.36
CA PRO A 304 4.79 -17.32 -0.26
C PRO A 304 5.16 -18.58 0.52
N ASP A 305 5.37 -18.40 1.82
CA ASP A 305 5.63 -19.47 2.77
C ASP A 305 4.88 -19.16 4.08
N PRO A 306 3.56 -19.41 4.14
CA PRO A 306 2.73 -19.10 5.30
C PRO A 306 3.07 -20.05 6.45
N GLN A 307 4.00 -19.64 7.30
CA GLN A 307 4.37 -20.33 8.52
C GLN A 307 3.62 -19.75 9.74
N PRO A 308 3.33 -20.56 10.77
CA PRO A 308 2.82 -20.05 12.03
C PRO A 308 3.84 -19.11 12.66
N ALA A 309 3.35 -18.10 13.40
CA ALA A 309 4.26 -17.26 14.17
C ALA A 309 4.83 -18.02 15.37
N PRO A 310 6.08 -17.74 15.77
CA PRO A 310 6.66 -18.32 16.98
C PRO A 310 5.95 -17.81 18.24
N ASP A 311 6.04 -18.57 19.34
CA ASP A 311 5.35 -18.28 20.60
C ASP A 311 5.53 -16.85 21.12
N TRP A 312 6.71 -16.25 20.94
CA TRP A 312 7.01 -14.91 21.41
C TRP A 312 6.20 -13.83 20.66
N ALA A 313 5.82 -14.08 19.41
CA ALA A 313 5.06 -13.15 18.58
C ALA A 313 3.55 -13.26 18.82
N GLN A 314 3.10 -14.30 19.53
CA GLN A 314 1.69 -14.53 19.89
C GLN A 314 1.32 -14.00 21.27
N LYS A 315 2.28 -13.46 22.02
CA LYS A 315 2.11 -12.96 23.39
C LYS A 315 2.52 -11.49 23.44
N TRP A 316 1.96 -10.73 24.39
CA TRP A 316 2.37 -9.35 24.68
C TRP A 316 3.80 -9.29 25.22
#